data_AF-A0A5A8CXB5-F1
#
_entry.id   AF-A0A5A8CXB5-F1
#
_cell.length_a   1.000
_cell.length_b   1.000
_cell.length_c   1.000
_cell.angle_alpha   90.00
_cell.angle_beta   90.00
_cell.angle_gamma   90.00
#
_symmetry.space_group_name_H-M   'P 1'
#
loop_
_entity.id
_entity.type
_entity.pdbx_description
1 polymer ?
#
loop_
_entity_poly.entity_id
_entity_poly.type
_entity_poly.pdbx_seq_one_letter_code
_entity_poly.pdbx_strand_id
1 'polypeptide(L)'
;MGLLLKADKLGRKWKRRPAVLVGSALYYFQTAAQRDSAVADGALEAYKPGVPVRGAVVDACSALPASADALPMPEARHFTVAAANRRVYFAAVSAEELRAWVTALCSVTGQSPRDVLPLES
;
A
#
# COMPACT_ATOMS: atom_id res chain seq x y z
N MET A 1 4.76 3.25 -10.03
CA MET A 1 3.81 3.98 -9.16
C MET A 1 2.41 3.76 -9.70
N GLY A 2 1.38 3.68 -8.84
CA GLY A 2 0.06 3.21 -9.26
C GLY A 2 -1.07 3.65 -8.32
N LEU A 3 -2.27 3.15 -8.55
CA LEU A 3 -3.42 3.41 -7.71
C LEU A 3 -3.51 2.33 -6.62
N LEU A 4 -3.67 2.73 -5.36
CA LEU A 4 -3.96 1.81 -4.26
C LEU A 4 -5.32 2.12 -3.65
N LEU A 5 -6.01 1.09 -3.20
CA LEU A 5 -7.13 1.24 -2.29
C LEU A 5 -6.58 1.21 -0.88
N LYS A 6 -6.72 2.31 -0.15
CA LYS A 6 -6.26 2.42 1.24
C LYS A 6 -7.46 2.34 2.17
N ALA A 7 -7.37 1.49 3.19
CA ALA A 7 -8.37 1.45 4.25
C ALA A 7 -8.29 2.69 5.17
N ASP A 8 -9.41 3.02 5.80
CA ASP A 8 -9.43 3.89 6.96
C ASP A 8 -8.76 3.22 8.17
N LYS A 9 -8.61 3.95 9.28
CA LYS A 9 -7.92 3.44 10.49
C LYS A 9 -8.57 2.18 11.06
N LEU A 10 -9.86 1.96 10.77
CA LEU A 10 -10.65 0.87 11.32
C LEU A 10 -10.83 -0.28 10.32
N GLY A 11 -10.26 -0.19 9.12
CA GLY A 11 -10.41 -1.22 8.08
C GLY A 11 -11.79 -1.26 7.43
N ARG A 12 -12.66 -0.29 7.69
CA ARG A 12 -14.10 -0.34 7.32
C ARG A 12 -14.42 0.32 6.00
N LYS A 13 -13.65 1.36 5.64
CA LYS A 13 -13.87 2.12 4.40
C LYS A 13 -12.60 2.14 3.56
N TRP A 14 -12.75 1.86 2.29
CA TRP A 14 -11.66 1.85 1.32
C TRP A 14 -11.76 3.07 0.41
N LYS A 15 -10.64 3.75 0.20
CA LYS A 15 -10.57 4.92 -0.69
C LYS A 15 -9.45 4.72 -1.71
N ARG A 16 -9.74 5.08 -2.96
CA ARG A 16 -8.73 5.20 -4.03
C ARG A 16 -7.75 6.29 -3.68
N ARG A 17 -6.46 5.94 -3.69
CA ARG A 17 -5.34 6.81 -3.37
C ARG A 17 -4.22 6.55 -4.37
N PRO A 18 -3.89 7.51 -5.25
CA PRO A 18 -2.67 7.44 -6.03
C PRO A 18 -1.50 7.35 -5.07
N ALA A 19 -0.57 6.43 -5.31
CA ALA A 19 0.51 6.13 -4.38
C ALA A 19 1.86 6.04 -5.08
N VAL A 20 2.91 6.39 -4.35
CA VAL A 20 4.30 6.40 -4.82
C VAL A 20 5.21 5.88 -3.72
N LEU A 21 6.12 4.99 -4.08
CA LEU A 21 7.22 4.58 -3.22
C LEU A 21 8.46 5.35 -3.67
N VAL A 22 9.03 6.16 -2.78
CA VAL A 22 10.25 6.93 -3.04
C VAL A 22 11.21 6.75 -1.88
N GLY A 23 12.45 6.34 -2.20
CA GLY A 23 13.43 5.95 -1.19
C GLY A 23 12.86 4.88 -0.26
N SER A 24 12.79 5.19 1.03
CA SER A 24 12.27 4.28 2.07
C SER A 24 10.87 4.62 2.57
N ALA A 25 10.08 5.38 1.81
CA ALA A 25 8.76 5.83 2.24
C ALA A 25 7.70 5.69 1.14
N LEU A 26 6.52 5.23 1.55
CA LEU A 26 5.33 5.10 0.71
C LEU A 26 4.38 6.27 0.96
N TYR A 27 4.19 7.12 -0.04
CA TYR A 27 3.25 8.25 0.00
C TYR A 27 1.98 7.92 -0.76
N TYR A 28 0.86 8.50 -0.34
CA TYR A 28 -0.43 8.32 -0.99
C TYR A 28 -1.22 9.64 -0.93
N PHE A 29 -1.93 9.93 -2.02
CA PHE A 29 -2.50 11.26 -2.28
C PHE A 29 -4.01 11.20 -2.41
N GLN A 30 -4.67 12.36 -2.33
CA GLN A 30 -6.12 12.39 -2.56
C GLN A 30 -6.46 12.29 -4.04
N THR A 31 -5.65 12.92 -4.90
CA THR A 31 -5.84 12.98 -6.35
C THR A 31 -4.53 12.70 -7.09
N ALA A 32 -4.62 12.33 -8.37
CA ALA A 32 -3.43 12.10 -9.20
C ALA A 32 -2.67 13.41 -9.43
N ALA A 33 -3.38 14.52 -9.64
CA ALA A 33 -2.77 15.84 -9.78
C ALA A 33 -1.90 16.23 -8.58
N GLN A 34 -2.35 15.94 -7.35
CA GLN A 34 -1.53 16.17 -6.15
C GLN A 34 -0.27 15.31 -6.13
N ARG A 35 -0.39 14.04 -6.51
CA ARG A 35 0.76 13.13 -6.63
C ARG A 35 1.78 13.69 -7.64
N ASP A 36 1.29 14.07 -8.82
CA ASP A 36 2.14 14.44 -9.95
C ASP A 36 2.90 15.74 -9.66
N SER A 37 2.23 16.74 -9.08
CA SER A 37 2.89 17.97 -8.59
C SER A 37 3.91 17.63 -7.48
N ALA A 38 3.55 16.82 -6.48
CA ALA A 38 4.48 16.49 -5.40
C ALA A 38 5.74 15.76 -5.88
N VAL A 39 5.62 14.92 -6.91
CA VAL A 39 6.76 14.23 -7.54
C VAL A 39 7.59 15.21 -8.37
N ALA A 40 6.96 16.07 -9.17
CA ALA A 40 7.66 17.04 -10.01
C ALA A 40 8.44 18.08 -9.19
N ASP A 41 7.83 18.55 -8.09
CA ASP A 41 8.39 19.59 -7.23
C ASP A 41 9.37 19.03 -6.18
N GLY A 42 9.53 17.71 -6.09
CA GLY A 42 10.31 17.05 -5.03
C GLY A 42 9.74 17.25 -3.62
N ALA A 43 8.48 17.68 -3.51
CA ALA A 43 7.84 18.13 -2.27
C ALA A 43 7.08 17.01 -1.53
N LEU A 44 7.45 15.74 -1.74
CA LEU A 44 6.78 14.58 -1.12
C LEU A 44 6.74 14.67 0.42
N GLU A 45 7.79 15.20 1.03
CA GLU A 45 7.89 15.44 2.48
C GLU A 45 6.90 16.47 3.02
N ALA A 46 6.27 17.28 2.17
CA ALA A 46 5.18 18.17 2.57
C ALA A 46 3.86 17.41 2.78
N TYR A 47 3.69 16.23 2.17
CA TYR A 47 2.45 15.45 2.21
C TYR A 47 2.42 14.45 3.40
N LYS A 48 2.84 14.93 4.58
CA LYS A 48 3.16 14.09 5.73
C LYS A 48 1.99 13.26 6.31
N PRO A 49 2.32 12.13 6.98
CA PRO A 49 3.52 11.33 6.78
C PRO A 49 3.24 10.20 5.79
N GLY A 50 4.15 10.04 4.84
CA GLY A 50 4.33 8.77 4.13
C GLY A 50 4.54 7.64 5.14
N VAL A 51 4.18 6.43 4.76
CA VAL A 51 4.43 5.24 5.59
C VAL A 51 5.91 4.91 5.49
N PRO A 52 6.68 4.96 6.60
CA PRO A 52 8.07 4.52 6.56
C PRO A 52 8.10 3.02 6.27
N VAL A 53 8.80 2.64 5.21
CA VAL A 53 8.89 1.25 4.75
C VAL A 53 10.17 0.60 5.25
N ARG A 54 11.27 1.33 5.43
CA ARG A 54 12.50 0.73 6.00
C ARG A 54 12.21 0.18 7.41
N GLY A 55 12.45 -1.12 7.61
CA GLY A 55 12.15 -1.83 8.85
C GLY A 55 10.65 -2.12 9.07
N ALA A 56 9.79 -1.84 8.09
CA ALA A 56 8.41 -2.27 8.11
C ALA A 56 8.30 -3.74 7.69
N VAL A 57 7.22 -4.39 8.14
CA VAL A 57 6.84 -5.72 7.68
C VAL A 57 5.73 -5.58 6.64
N VAL A 58 5.95 -6.16 5.46
CA VAL A 58 4.95 -6.30 4.40
C VAL A 58 4.38 -7.71 4.44
N ASP A 59 3.06 -7.80 4.38
CA ASP A 59 2.31 -9.06 4.44
C ASP A 59 1.16 -9.01 3.42
N ALA A 60 1.04 -9.99 2.52
CA ALA A 60 -0.12 -10.12 1.64
C ALA A 60 -1.19 -10.95 2.37
N CYS A 61 -2.28 -10.31 2.75
CA CYS A 61 -3.32 -10.95 3.54
C CYS A 61 -4.51 -11.35 2.65
N SER A 62 -4.95 -12.59 2.73
CA SER A 62 -6.23 -13.02 2.12
C SER A 62 -7.44 -12.60 2.95
N ALA A 63 -7.27 -12.34 4.24
CA ALA A 63 -8.34 -11.98 5.17
C ALA A 63 -8.23 -10.52 5.64
N LEU A 64 -9.29 -9.75 5.43
CA LEU A 64 -9.47 -8.45 6.09
C LEU A 64 -9.92 -8.66 7.55
N PRO A 65 -9.68 -7.70 8.45
CA PRO A 65 -10.44 -7.66 9.70
C PRO A 65 -11.92 -7.56 9.36
N ALA A 66 -12.72 -8.51 9.89
CA ALA A 66 -14.16 -8.59 9.63
C ALA A 66 -14.85 -7.27 10.01
N SER A 67 -15.22 -6.49 8.99
CA SER A 67 -15.98 -5.25 9.14
C SER A 67 -17.07 -5.23 8.08
N ALA A 68 -18.32 -5.22 8.55
CA ALA A 68 -19.53 -5.58 7.82
C ALA A 68 -20.04 -4.59 6.75
N ASP A 69 -19.32 -3.51 6.40
CA ASP A 69 -19.85 -2.47 5.48
C ASP A 69 -18.85 -2.00 4.40
N ALA A 70 -17.79 -2.76 4.15
CA ALA A 70 -16.84 -2.44 3.09
C ALA A 70 -17.32 -3.08 1.77
N LEU A 71 -17.42 -2.27 0.71
CA LEU A 71 -17.64 -2.65 -0.70
C LEU A 71 -17.30 -4.13 -0.97
N PRO A 72 -18.22 -4.92 -1.56
CA PRO A 72 -17.89 -6.27 -2.01
C PRO A 72 -16.87 -6.12 -3.15
N MET A 73 -15.60 -6.18 -2.82
CA MET A 73 -14.56 -6.48 -3.80
C MET A 73 -14.24 -7.95 -3.63
N PRO A 74 -14.85 -8.83 -4.45
CA PRO A 74 -14.80 -10.27 -4.24
C PRO A 74 -13.37 -10.85 -4.34
N GLU A 75 -12.38 -10.10 -4.82
CA GLU A 75 -11.05 -10.62 -5.17
C GLU A 75 -9.92 -9.62 -4.88
N ALA A 76 -10.13 -8.69 -3.94
CA ALA A 76 -9.10 -7.70 -3.64
C ALA A 76 -7.85 -8.36 -3.05
N ARG A 77 -6.76 -8.18 -3.79
CA ARG A 77 -5.42 -8.65 -3.47
C ARG A 77 -4.84 -7.70 -2.41
N HIS A 78 -5.14 -7.98 -1.14
CA HIS A 78 -4.76 -7.11 -0.03
C HIS A 78 -3.31 -7.31 0.39
N PHE A 79 -2.73 -6.24 0.91
CA PHE A 79 -1.46 -6.29 1.63
C PHE A 79 -1.42 -5.23 2.71
N THR A 80 -0.54 -5.45 3.69
CA THR A 80 -0.32 -4.50 4.78
C THR A 80 1.11 -4.04 4.80
N VAL A 81 1.32 -2.82 5.30
CA VAL A 81 2.63 -2.28 5.64
C VAL A 81 2.60 -1.91 7.11
N ALA A 82 3.29 -2.71 7.93
CA ALA A 82 3.37 -2.54 9.37
C ALA A 82 4.72 -1.91 9.74
N ALA A 83 4.72 -0.59 9.94
CA ALA A 83 5.84 0.16 10.48
C ALA A 83 5.77 0.21 12.02
N ALA A 84 6.88 0.58 12.66
CA ALA A 84 7.06 0.55 14.13
C ALA A 84 5.92 1.19 14.94
N ASN A 85 5.26 2.23 14.43
CA ASN A 85 4.18 2.95 15.10
C ASN A 85 2.82 2.90 14.37
N ARG A 86 2.73 2.18 13.25
CA ARG A 86 1.55 2.26 12.38
C ARG A 86 1.45 1.07 11.43
N ARG A 87 0.28 0.45 11.39
CA ARG A 87 -0.12 -0.48 10.32
C ARG A 87 -1.05 0.22 9.34
N VAL A 88 -0.82 0.03 8.05
CA VAL A 88 -1.68 0.53 6.98
C VAL A 88 -2.08 -0.61 6.07
N TYR A 89 -3.37 -0.67 5.74
CA TYR A 89 -3.96 -1.69 4.89
C TYR A 89 -4.19 -1.13 3.49
N PHE A 90 -3.73 -1.87 2.49
CA PHE A 90 -3.85 -1.55 1.08
C PHE A 90 -4.46 -2.73 0.32
N ALA A 91 -5.08 -2.40 -0.82
CA ALA A 91 -5.50 -3.35 -1.83
C ALA A 91 -5.03 -2.83 -3.19
N ALA A 92 -4.46 -3.73 -3.99
CA ALA A 92 -4.22 -3.50 -5.41
C ALA A 92 -5.49 -3.82 -6.22
N VAL A 93 -5.68 -3.21 -7.39
CA VAL A 93 -6.86 -3.49 -8.23
C VAL A 93 -6.65 -4.70 -9.15
N SER A 94 -5.42 -5.21 -9.27
CA SER A 94 -5.08 -6.43 -9.99
C SER A 94 -3.97 -7.24 -9.29
N ALA A 95 -3.84 -8.52 -9.64
CA ALA A 95 -2.76 -9.38 -9.15
C ALA A 95 -1.37 -8.90 -9.61
N GLU A 96 -1.30 -8.36 -10.84
CA GLU A 96 -0.08 -7.75 -11.38
C GLU A 96 0.33 -6.53 -10.56
N GLU A 97 -0.61 -5.64 -10.24
CA GLU A 97 -0.34 -4.48 -9.38
C GLU A 97 0.07 -4.91 -7.96
N LEU A 98 -0.59 -5.93 -7.38
CA LEU A 98 -0.18 -6.47 -6.08
C LEU A 98 1.28 -6.92 -6.15
N ARG A 99 1.63 -7.72 -7.15
CA ARG A 99 2.99 -8.24 -7.32
C ARG A 99 4.00 -7.11 -7.47
N ALA A 100 3.70 -6.10 -8.28
CA ALA A 100 4.56 -4.94 -8.47
C ALA A 100 4.78 -4.17 -7.16
N TRP A 101 3.70 -3.90 -6.42
CA TRP A 101 3.78 -3.18 -5.14
C TRP A 101 4.53 -3.95 -4.06
N VAL A 102 4.18 -5.22 -3.85
CA VAL A 102 4.84 -6.06 -2.84
C VAL A 102 6.32 -6.24 -3.18
N THR A 103 6.66 -6.48 -4.45
CA THR A 103 8.07 -6.61 -4.86
C THR A 103 8.86 -5.33 -4.59
N ALA A 104 8.29 -4.16 -4.93
CA ALA A 104 8.93 -2.88 -4.69
C ALA A 104 9.07 -2.56 -3.19
N LEU A 105 8.10 -2.93 -2.36
CA LEU A 105 8.20 -2.74 -0.91
C LEU A 105 9.21 -3.70 -0.28
N CYS A 106 9.23 -4.96 -0.73
CA CYS A 106 10.17 -5.99 -0.29
C CYS A 106 11.62 -5.61 -0.57
N SER A 107 11.91 -4.96 -1.70
CA SER A 107 13.27 -4.49 -2.00
C SER A 107 13.75 -3.41 -1.00
N VAL A 108 12.83 -2.64 -0.42
CA VAL A 108 13.12 -1.62 0.58
C VAL A 108 13.19 -2.21 2.00
N THR A 109 12.36 -3.21 2.32
CA THR A 109 12.35 -3.87 3.64
C THR A 109 13.44 -4.92 3.79
N GLY A 110 13.97 -5.44 2.68
CA GLY A 110 14.86 -6.60 2.66
C GLY A 110 14.11 -7.94 2.78
N GLN A 111 12.77 -7.93 2.71
CA GLN A 111 11.98 -9.17 2.66
C GLN A 111 12.09 -9.81 1.28
N SER A 112 11.95 -11.14 1.22
CA SER A 112 11.76 -11.83 -0.05
C SER A 112 10.29 -11.70 -0.49
N PRO A 113 10.01 -11.26 -1.73
CA PRO A 113 8.64 -11.23 -2.24
C PRO A 113 7.95 -12.60 -2.23
N ARG A 114 8.72 -13.69 -2.29
CA ARG A 114 8.20 -15.08 -2.24
C ARG A 114 7.66 -15.46 -0.87
N ASP A 115 8.14 -14.82 0.19
CA ASP A 115 7.67 -15.08 1.56
C ASP A 115 6.38 -14.28 1.86
N VAL A 116 6.08 -13.29 1.02
CA VAL A 116 4.96 -12.37 1.20
C VAL A 116 3.81 -12.69 0.25
N LEU A 117 4.10 -12.95 -1.02
CA LEU A 117 3.08 -13.31 -2.01
C LEU A 117 2.73 -14.80 -1.86
N PRO A 118 1.45 -15.18 -1.88
CA PRO A 118 1.08 -16.57 -1.94
C PRO A 118 1.69 -17.21 -3.20
N LEU A 119 2.27 -18.39 -3.04
CA LEU A 119 2.79 -19.19 -4.15
C LEU A 119 1.63 -19.43 -5.13
N GLU A 120 1.75 -18.92 -6.36
CA GLU A 120 0.85 -19.34 -7.43
C GLU A 120 1.06 -20.84 -7.62
N SER A 121 0.03 -21.63 -7.28
CA SER A 121 -0.03 -23.07 -7.57
C SER A 121 -0.56 -23.30 -8.98
#